data_AF-A0A956ZGV8-F1
#
_entry.id   AF-A0A956ZGV8-F1
#
_cell.length_a   1.000
_cell.length_b   1.000
_cell.length_c   1.000
_cell.angle_alpha   90.00
_cell.angle_beta   90.00
_cell.angle_gamma   90.00
#
_symmetry.space_group_name_H-M   'P 1'
#
loop_
_entity.id
_entity.type
_entity.pdbx_description
1 polymer ?
#
loop_
_entity_poly.entity_id
_entity_poly.type
_entity_poly.pdbx_seq_one_letter_code
_entity_poly.pdbx_strand_id
1 'polypeptide(L)'
;MQSRQVIQGASALINKTSWLEELSWAYKVPASFIFGCFLGLSSAGFEIWWLAWIGLAPLLILLRGCKSLTEALLVGTFFGFGYHAVSLSWYLGLAPLGWLKVPELVGIFTSFAIWILEIVHQSILYAAFAAMVYSLPLRAGFLPNIQRP
;
A
#
# COMPACT_ATOMS: atom_id res chain seq x y z
N MET A 1 -30.07 -26.29 25.91
CA MET A 1 -29.10 -25.47 26.66
C MET A 1 -27.71 -25.45 26.01
N GLN A 2 -27.20 -26.58 25.51
CA GLN A 2 -25.92 -26.66 24.76
C GLN A 2 -25.83 -25.71 23.55
N SER A 3 -26.91 -25.52 22.80
CA SER A 3 -26.92 -24.62 21.63
C SER A 3 -26.58 -23.17 21.97
N ARG A 4 -27.05 -22.64 23.11
CA ARG A 4 -26.75 -21.27 23.54
C ARG A 4 -25.28 -21.09 23.92
N GLN A 5 -24.67 -22.09 24.57
CA GLN A 5 -23.25 -22.05 24.92
C GLN A 5 -22.35 -22.13 23.69
N VAL A 6 -22.71 -22.94 22.70
CA VAL A 6 -21.99 -23.02 21.41
C VAL A 6 -22.10 -21.69 20.66
N ILE A 7 -23.28 -21.07 20.62
CA ILE A 7 -23.48 -19.76 20.00
C ILE A 7 -22.67 -18.68 20.74
N GLN A 8 -22.69 -18.65 22.07
CA GLN A 8 -21.93 -17.68 22.87
C GLN A 8 -20.41 -17.86 22.71
N GLY A 9 -19.92 -19.10 22.69
CA GLY A 9 -18.50 -19.39 22.45
C GLY A 9 -18.06 -19.01 21.03
N ALA A 10 -18.89 -19.29 20.03
CA ALA A 10 -18.65 -18.86 18.65
C ALA A 10 -18.62 -17.33 18.54
N SER A 11 -19.58 -16.62 19.14
CA SER A 11 -19.62 -15.16 19.16
C SER A 11 -18.39 -14.55 19.83
N ALA A 12 -17.91 -15.13 20.93
CA ALA A 12 -16.72 -14.66 21.64
C ALA A 12 -15.43 -14.82 20.81
N LEU A 13 -15.32 -15.92 20.05
CA LEU A 13 -14.20 -16.14 19.12
C LEU A 13 -14.28 -15.22 17.89
N ILE A 14 -15.49 -14.91 17.41
CA ILE A 14 -15.74 -13.99 16.29
C ILE A 14 -15.38 -12.54 16.65
N ASN A 15 -15.56 -12.15 17.91
CA ASN A 15 -15.29 -10.80 18.39
C ASN A 15 -13.83 -10.53 18.78
N LYS A 16 -12.94 -11.52 18.65
CA LYS A 16 -11.52 -11.32 18.91
C LYS A 16 -10.91 -10.55 17.74
N THR A 17 -10.66 -9.26 17.94
CA THR A 17 -9.93 -8.41 16.99
C THR A 17 -8.57 -9.02 16.67
N SER A 18 -8.21 -9.03 15.40
CA SER A 18 -6.89 -9.48 14.98
C SER A 18 -5.84 -8.48 15.49
N TRP A 19 -4.64 -8.96 15.84
CA TRP A 19 -3.54 -8.08 16.27
C TRP A 19 -3.19 -6.99 15.22
N LEU A 20 -3.41 -7.29 13.93
CA LEU A 20 -3.26 -6.33 12.83
C LEU A 20 -4.33 -5.24 12.84
N GLU A 21 -5.54 -5.57 13.30
CA GLU A 21 -6.62 -4.60 13.46
C GLU A 21 -6.34 -3.72 14.68
N GLU A 22 -5.76 -4.24 15.75
CA GLU A 22 -5.34 -3.44 16.92
C GLU A 22 -4.24 -2.42 16.57
N LEU A 23 -3.39 -2.74 15.58
CA LEU A 23 -2.31 -1.88 15.15
C LEU A 23 -2.83 -0.55 14.57
N SER A 24 -2.31 0.56 15.09
CA SER A 24 -2.66 1.91 14.61
C SER A 24 -2.17 2.17 13.17
N TRP A 25 -2.88 3.05 12.46
CA TRP A 25 -2.51 3.53 11.13
C TRP A 25 -1.08 4.11 11.08
N ALA A 26 -0.61 4.67 12.19
CA ALA A 26 0.73 5.24 12.34
C ALA A 26 1.87 4.23 12.10
N TYR A 27 1.63 2.93 12.31
CA TYR A 27 2.62 1.88 12.03
C TYR A 27 2.40 1.24 10.66
N LYS A 28 1.14 1.14 10.22
CA LYS A 28 0.78 0.54 8.93
C LYS A 28 1.28 1.38 7.75
N VAL A 29 1.15 2.71 7.84
CA VAL A 29 1.54 3.63 6.76
C VAL A 29 3.05 3.60 6.50
N PRO A 30 3.95 3.78 7.48
CA PRO A 30 5.39 3.66 7.25
C PRO A 30 5.81 2.26 6.80
N ALA A 31 5.21 1.20 7.36
CA ALA A 31 5.48 -0.17 6.93
C ALA A 31 5.11 -0.37 5.45
N SER A 32 3.92 0.13 5.04
CA SER A 32 3.47 0.06 3.66
C SER A 32 4.42 0.79 2.70
N PHE A 33 4.93 1.95 3.09
CA PHE A 33 5.92 2.69 2.30
C PHE A 33 7.21 1.88 2.11
N ILE A 34 7.75 1.29 3.18
CA ILE A 34 8.98 0.47 3.13
C ILE A 34 8.79 -0.75 2.23
N PHE A 35 7.67 -1.47 2.36
CA PHE A 35 7.37 -2.60 1.49
C PHE A 35 7.17 -2.17 0.03
N GLY A 36 6.60 -0.98 -0.20
CA GLY A 36 6.53 -0.35 -1.51
C GLY A 36 7.92 -0.14 -2.11
N CYS A 37 8.87 0.40 -1.35
CA CYS A 37 10.25 0.57 -1.79
C CYS A 37 10.91 -0.77 -2.18
N PHE A 38 10.68 -1.84 -1.41
CA PHE A 38 11.17 -3.17 -1.76
C PHE A 38 10.56 -3.70 -3.06
N LEU A 39 9.26 -3.52 -3.28
CA LEU A 39 8.64 -3.83 -4.57
C LEU A 39 9.27 -3.00 -5.70
N GLY A 40 9.59 -1.72 -5.43
CA GLY A 40 10.21 -0.83 -6.41
C GLY A 40 11.57 -1.32 -6.90
N LEU A 41 12.34 -2.02 -6.05
CA LEU A 41 13.61 -2.65 -6.45
C LEU A 41 13.44 -3.84 -7.40
N SER A 42 12.22 -4.35 -7.57
CA SER A 42 11.92 -5.36 -8.59
C SER A 42 11.61 -4.77 -9.96
N SER A 43 11.49 -3.44 -10.07
CA SER A 43 11.14 -2.79 -11.33
C SER A 43 12.31 -2.75 -12.32
N ALA A 44 11.97 -2.39 -13.56
CA ALA A 44 12.92 -2.34 -14.66
C ALA A 44 14.10 -1.43 -14.32
N GLY A 45 15.32 -1.96 -14.48
CA GLY A 45 16.58 -1.27 -14.17
C GLY A 45 17.26 -1.75 -12.88
N PHE A 46 16.52 -2.28 -11.90
CA PHE A 46 17.09 -2.94 -10.73
C PHE A 46 17.01 -4.47 -10.82
N GLU A 47 15.95 -5.01 -11.43
CA GLU A 47 15.78 -6.43 -11.78
C GLU A 47 15.83 -7.42 -10.60
N ILE A 48 15.58 -6.97 -9.37
CA ILE A 48 15.59 -7.84 -8.19
C ILE A 48 14.22 -8.51 -8.01
N TRP A 49 13.87 -9.40 -8.95
CA TRP A 49 12.52 -9.96 -9.10
C TRP A 49 11.95 -10.62 -7.84
N TRP A 50 12.78 -11.28 -7.02
CA TRP A 50 12.30 -12.01 -5.84
C TRP A 50 11.81 -11.08 -4.72
N LEU A 51 12.24 -9.81 -4.70
CA LEU A 51 11.72 -8.79 -3.79
C LEU A 51 10.26 -8.45 -4.06
N ALA A 52 9.75 -8.76 -5.26
CA ALA A 52 8.35 -8.48 -5.58
C ALA A 52 7.39 -9.17 -4.60
N TRP A 53 7.71 -10.40 -4.19
CA TRP A 53 6.93 -11.13 -3.18
C TRP A 53 7.04 -10.50 -1.79
N ILE A 54 8.24 -10.06 -1.41
CA ILE A 54 8.50 -9.46 -0.10
C ILE A 54 7.85 -8.08 0.00
N GLY A 55 7.71 -7.34 -1.10
CA GLY A 55 6.97 -6.08 -1.12
C GLY A 55 5.45 -6.29 -1.17
N LEU A 56 4.96 -7.13 -2.10
CA LEU A 56 3.52 -7.25 -2.37
C LEU A 56 2.76 -8.06 -1.33
N ALA A 57 3.31 -9.17 -0.82
CA ALA A 57 2.59 -10.02 0.12
C ALA A 57 2.26 -9.30 1.45
N PRO A 58 3.18 -8.54 2.08
CA PRO A 58 2.86 -7.77 3.28
C PRO A 58 1.81 -6.69 3.07
N LEU A 59 1.72 -6.09 1.87
CA LEU A 59 0.66 -5.12 1.57
C LEU A 59 -0.72 -5.75 1.72
N LEU A 60 -0.93 -6.94 1.14
CA LEU A 60 -2.22 -7.63 1.23
C LEU A 60 -2.60 -7.95 2.68
N ILE A 61 -1.62 -8.34 3.49
CA ILE A 61 -1.79 -8.60 4.92
C ILE A 61 -2.17 -7.31 5.66
N LEU A 62 -1.49 -6.19 5.39
CA LEU A 62 -1.78 -4.89 6.00
C LEU A 62 -3.18 -4.38 5.62
N LEU A 63 -3.57 -4.52 4.34
CA LEU A 63 -4.90 -4.14 3.87
C LEU A 63 -6.02 -4.94 4.55
N ARG A 64 -5.75 -6.19 4.91
CA ARG A 64 -6.74 -7.01 5.64
C ARG A 64 -6.99 -6.50 7.06
N GLY A 65 -5.97 -5.93 7.70
CA GLY A 65 -6.04 -5.35 9.04
C GLY A 65 -6.53 -3.90 9.10
N CYS A 66 -6.90 -3.28 7.96
CA CYS A 66 -7.46 -1.94 7.94
C CYS A 66 -8.90 -1.94 8.47
N LYS A 67 -9.24 -0.97 9.33
CA LYS A 67 -10.58 -0.84 9.95
C LYS A 67 -11.55 -0.07 9.08
N SER A 68 -11.03 0.78 8.19
CA SER A 68 -11.83 1.68 7.37
C SER A 68 -11.28 1.73 5.94
N LEU A 69 -12.15 2.12 5.01
CA LEU A 69 -11.75 2.36 3.63
C LEU A 69 -10.69 3.46 3.52
N THR A 70 -10.81 4.52 4.33
CA THR A 70 -9.82 5.62 4.36
C THR A 70 -8.44 5.13 4.79
N GLU A 71 -8.38 4.23 5.77
CA GLU A 71 -7.11 3.63 6.19
C GLU A 71 -6.51 2.75 5.08
N ALA A 72 -7.33 1.94 4.41
CA ALA A 72 -6.89 1.14 3.26
C ALA A 72 -6.39 2.03 2.10
N LEU A 73 -7.10 3.12 1.81
CA LEU A 73 -6.67 4.12 0.82
C LEU A 73 -5.32 4.73 1.20
N LEU A 74 -5.13 5.17 2.45
CA LEU A 74 -3.85 5.72 2.90
C LEU A 74 -2.71 4.70 2.81
N VAL A 75 -2.93 3.46 3.26
CA VAL A 75 -1.95 2.37 3.17
C VAL A 75 -1.60 2.08 1.71
N GLY A 76 -2.59 2.01 0.81
CA GLY A 76 -2.37 1.83 -0.63
C GLY A 76 -1.59 2.98 -1.26
N THR A 77 -1.97 4.23 -0.96
CA THR A 77 -1.29 5.42 -1.48
C THR A 77 0.17 5.47 -1.07
N PHE A 78 0.49 5.27 0.22
CA PHE A 78 1.88 5.32 0.70
C PHE A 78 2.72 4.13 0.22
N PHE A 79 2.11 2.96 0.05
CA PHE A 79 2.76 1.83 -0.63
C PHE A 79 3.12 2.18 -2.07
N GLY A 80 2.16 2.69 -2.85
CA GLY A 80 2.39 3.16 -4.22
C GLY A 80 3.45 4.24 -4.29
N PHE A 81 3.45 5.16 -3.32
CA PHE A 81 4.45 6.22 -3.24
C PHE A 81 5.85 5.63 -3.06
N GLY A 82 6.04 4.69 -2.14
CA GLY A 82 7.32 4.01 -1.94
C GLY A 82 7.79 3.26 -3.20
N TYR A 83 6.87 2.53 -3.84
CA TYR A 83 7.16 1.82 -5.10
C TYR A 83 7.62 2.76 -6.21
N HIS A 84 6.84 3.81 -6.48
CA HIS A 84 7.15 4.77 -7.54
C HIS A 84 8.35 5.64 -7.20
N ALA A 85 8.61 5.96 -5.92
CA ALA A 85 9.78 6.72 -5.53
C ALA A 85 11.08 6.02 -5.93
N VAL A 86 11.15 4.69 -5.73
CA VAL A 86 12.29 3.87 -6.16
C VAL A 86 12.28 3.67 -7.66
N SER A 87 11.15 3.22 -8.24
CA SER A 87 11.08 2.87 -9.67
C SER A 87 11.28 4.07 -10.60
N LEU A 88 10.91 5.28 -10.18
CA LEU A 88 11.03 6.51 -10.97
C LEU A 88 12.23 7.36 -10.53
N SER A 89 13.10 6.85 -9.66
CA SER A 89 14.29 7.58 -9.19
C SER A 89 15.22 8.03 -10.32
N TRP A 90 15.16 7.38 -11.49
CA TRP A 90 15.90 7.78 -12.68
C TRP A 90 15.59 9.21 -13.18
N TYR A 91 14.40 9.77 -12.87
CA TYR A 91 14.11 11.19 -13.16
C TYR A 91 15.11 12.14 -12.48
N LEU A 92 15.58 11.79 -11.29
CA LEU A 92 16.58 12.59 -10.58
C LEU A 92 17.94 12.57 -11.31
N GLY A 93 18.23 11.49 -12.03
CA GLY A 93 19.42 11.37 -12.88
C GLY A 93 19.36 12.21 -14.17
N LEU A 94 18.20 12.76 -14.52
CA LEU A 94 18.10 13.71 -15.65
C LEU A 94 18.69 15.08 -15.31
N ALA A 95 18.79 15.41 -14.02
CA ALA A 95 19.41 16.64 -13.59
C ALA A 95 20.95 16.56 -13.73
N PRO A 96 21.61 17.63 -14.22
CA PRO A 96 21.02 18.89 -14.67
C PRO A 96 20.51 18.83 -16.12
N LEU A 97 19.42 19.56 -16.41
CA LEU A 97 18.78 19.65 -17.74
C LEU A 97 19.56 20.55 -18.74
N GLY A 98 20.89 20.52 -18.69
CA GLY A 98 21.76 21.37 -19.52
C GLY A 98 21.63 21.09 -21.02
N TRP A 99 21.25 19.86 -21.39
CA TRP A 99 20.91 19.48 -22.76
C TRP A 99 19.69 20.25 -23.32
N LEU A 100 18.83 20.77 -22.44
CA LEU A 100 17.68 21.60 -22.78
C LEU A 100 18.00 23.11 -22.67
N LYS A 101 19.27 23.48 -22.43
CA LYS A 101 19.72 24.86 -22.18
C LYS A 101 19.01 25.54 -21.01
N VAL A 102 18.53 24.77 -20.04
CA VAL A 102 17.89 25.27 -18.82
C VAL A 102 18.97 25.57 -17.77
N PRO A 103 18.86 26.67 -17.00
CA PRO A 103 19.78 26.94 -15.89
C PRO A 103 19.82 25.78 -14.90
N GLU A 104 21.02 25.48 -14.38
CA GLU A 104 21.28 24.27 -13.58
C GLU A 104 20.33 24.09 -12.39
N LEU A 105 20.18 25.14 -11.56
CA LEU A 105 19.30 25.12 -10.39
C LEU A 105 17.83 24.87 -10.78
N VAL A 106 17.37 25.52 -11.85
CA VAL A 106 16.01 25.33 -12.37
C VAL A 106 15.84 23.89 -12.84
N GLY A 107 16.83 23.34 -13.54
CA GLY A 107 16.82 21.95 -14.00
C GLY A 107 16.70 20.94 -12.86
N ILE A 108 17.43 21.14 -11.76
CA ILE A 108 17.33 20.28 -10.56
C ILE A 108 15.91 20.32 -9.99
N PHE A 109 15.36 21.52 -9.77
CA PHE A 109 14.00 21.66 -9.24
C PHE A 109 12.95 21.09 -10.18
N THR A 110 13.11 21.26 -11.50
CA THR A 110 12.19 20.71 -12.50
C THR A 110 12.21 19.18 -12.48
N SER A 111 13.39 18.53 -12.51
CA SER A 111 13.48 17.07 -12.43
C SER A 111 12.87 16.53 -11.13
N PHE A 112 13.15 17.18 -9.99
CA PHE A 112 12.58 16.79 -8.71
C PHE A 112 11.05 16.99 -8.64
N ALA A 113 10.54 18.10 -9.17
CA ALA A 113 9.11 18.39 -9.20
C ALA A 113 8.34 17.40 -10.09
N ILE A 114 8.88 17.05 -11.27
CA ILE A 114 8.29 16.04 -12.15
C ILE A 114 8.32 14.67 -11.48
N TRP A 115 9.43 14.30 -10.84
CA TRP A 115 9.52 13.05 -10.08
C TRP A 115 8.43 12.95 -9.01
N ILE A 116 8.25 13.98 -8.17
CA ILE A 116 7.18 13.99 -7.16
C ILE A 116 5.80 13.92 -7.79
N LEU A 117 5.55 14.70 -8.84
CA LEU A 117 4.25 14.75 -9.51
C LEU A 117 3.86 13.38 -10.08
N GLU A 118 4.79 12.71 -10.76
CA GLU A 118 4.58 11.36 -11.28
C GLU A 118 4.38 10.33 -10.17
N ILE A 119 5.15 10.39 -9.08
CA ILE A 119 4.94 9.51 -7.92
C ILE A 119 3.51 9.67 -7.39
N VAL A 120 3.09 10.91 -7.13
CA VAL A 120 1.76 11.19 -6.55
C VAL A 120 0.65 10.73 -7.50
N HIS A 121 0.77 11.05 -8.79
CA HIS A 121 -0.20 10.67 -9.81
C HIS A 121 -0.35 9.14 -9.92
N GLN A 122 0.76 8.41 -10.05
CA GLN A 122 0.73 6.96 -10.22
C GLN A 122 0.32 6.21 -8.94
N SER A 123 0.59 6.78 -7.77
CA SER A 123 0.17 6.21 -6.48
C SER A 123 -1.35 6.10 -6.32
N ILE A 124 -2.13 6.87 -7.09
CA ILE A 124 -3.60 6.78 -7.11
C ILE A 124 -4.06 5.39 -7.56
N LEU A 125 -3.34 4.73 -8.46
CA LEU A 125 -3.68 3.36 -8.89
C LEU A 125 -3.55 2.35 -7.74
N TYR A 126 -2.54 2.50 -6.89
CA TYR A 126 -2.37 1.66 -5.70
C TYR A 126 -3.42 1.96 -4.62
N ALA A 127 -3.86 3.22 -4.49
CA ALA A 127 -4.99 3.57 -3.65
C ALA A 127 -6.28 2.90 -4.14
N ALA A 128 -6.55 2.95 -5.45
CA ALA A 128 -7.70 2.29 -6.06
C ALA A 128 -7.63 0.76 -5.89
N PHE A 129 -6.45 0.17 -6.09
CA PHE A 129 -6.22 -1.25 -5.83
C PHE A 129 -6.52 -1.62 -4.38
N ALA A 130 -6.02 -0.84 -3.42
CA ALA A 130 -6.29 -1.05 -2.00
C ALA A 130 -7.78 -0.94 -1.67
N ALA A 131 -8.50 0.02 -2.27
CA ALA A 131 -9.95 0.15 -2.11
C ALA A 131 -10.69 -1.08 -2.67
N MET A 132 -10.27 -1.59 -3.83
CA MET A 132 -10.83 -2.81 -4.41
C MET A 132 -10.62 -4.02 -3.50
N VAL A 133 -9.38 -4.25 -3.04
CA VAL A 133 -9.04 -5.35 -2.12
C VAL A 133 -9.80 -5.22 -0.79
N TYR A 134 -9.93 -3.99 -0.28
CA TYR A 134 -10.74 -3.71 0.90
C TYR A 134 -12.23 -3.97 0.68
N SER A 135 -12.72 -3.87 -0.55
CA SER A 135 -14.13 -4.13 -0.88
C SER A 135 -14.40 -5.62 -1.12
N LEU A 136 -13.37 -6.44 -1.35
CA LEU A 136 -13.54 -7.86 -1.62
C LEU A 136 -14.09 -8.62 -0.38
N PRO A 137 -15.15 -9.44 -0.56
CA PRO A 137 -15.65 -10.34 0.47
C PRO A 137 -14.76 -11.59 0.53
N LEU A 138 -13.61 -11.50 1.20
CA LEU A 138 -12.64 -12.60 1.31
C LEU A 138 -13.01 -13.66 2.37
N ARG A 139 -14.30 -13.80 2.73
CA ARG A 139 -14.75 -14.87 3.63
C ARG A 139 -15.23 -16.06 2.81
N ALA A 140 -14.74 -17.25 3.13
CA ALA A 140 -15.23 -18.53 2.61
C ALA A 140 -16.58 -18.96 3.23
N GLY A 141 -17.47 -18.00 3.53
CA GLY A 141 -18.73 -18.23 4.23
C GLY A 141 -19.93 -18.10 3.28
N PHE A 142 -20.87 -19.06 3.36
CA PHE A 142 -22.07 -19.13 2.51
C PHE A 142 -23.14 -18.08 2.82
N LEU A 143 -23.01 -17.35 3.95
CA LEU A 143 -24.01 -16.38 4.41
C LEU A 143 -23.51 -14.94 4.22
N PRO A 144 -24.29 -14.07 3.54
CA PRO A 144 -23.93 -12.67 3.36
C PRO A 144 -23.98 -11.94 4.70
N ASN A 145 -22.82 -11.49 5.17
CA ASN A 145 -22.71 -10.50 6.24
C ASN A 145 -22.14 -9.21 5.63
N ILE A 146 -22.94 -8.15 5.65
CA ILE A 146 -22.63 -6.87 5.00
C ILE A 146 -21.61 -6.06 5.82
N GLN A 147 -21.47 -6.35 7.11
CA GLN A 147 -20.58 -5.62 8.00
C GLN A 147 -19.27 -6.41 8.22
N ARG A 148 -18.13 -5.75 7.94
CA ARG A 148 -16.82 -6.20 8.43
C ARG A 148 -16.81 -6.08 9.97
N PRO A 149 -16.19 -7.03 10.69
CA PRO A 149 -16.08 -6.97 12.15
C PRO A 149 -15.36 -5.70 12.61
#